data_AF-A0A932UBP3-F1
#
_entry.id   AF-A0A932UBP3-F1
#
_cell.length_a   1.000
_cell.length_b   1.000
_cell.length_c   1.000
_cell.angle_alpha   90.00
_cell.angle_beta   90.00
_cell.angle_gamma   90.00
#
_symmetry.space_group_name_H-M   'P 1'
#
loop_
_entity.id
_entity.type
_entity.pdbx_description
1 polymer ?
#
loop_
_entity_poly.entity_id
_entity_poly.type
_entity_poly.pdbx_seq_one_letter_code
_entity_poly.pdbx_strand_id
1 'polypeptide(L)' 'MRVRADITCYHCGHVQWEVEGEFGVEVRQGLRCQRCTGPVYLDNIERVKVRPAPPPIMEPTRPRRGRPPKIRLDQVAVA' A
#
# COMPACT_ATOMS: atom_id res chain seq x y z
N MET A 1 2.06 4.67 9.95
CA MET A 1 2.26 5.76 8.96
C MET A 1 3.45 5.35 8.10
N ARG A 2 3.24 5.20 6.79
CA ARG A 2 4.30 4.75 5.88
C ARG A 2 5.06 5.91 5.28
N VAL A 3 6.35 5.71 5.06
CA VAL A 3 7.28 6.69 4.50
C VAL A 3 8.07 6.02 3.39
N ARG A 4 8.25 6.76 2.30
CA ARG A 4 9.13 6.41 1.19
C ARG A 4 10.30 7.38 1.20
N ALA A 5 11.52 6.89 1.00
CA ALA A 5 12.71 7.72 0.96
C ALA A 5 13.78 7.08 0.07
N ASP A 6 14.65 7.92 -0.46
CA ASP A 6 15.80 7.49 -1.25
C ASP A 6 17.04 7.39 -0.35
N ILE A 7 17.89 6.38 -0.58
CA ILE A 7 19.20 6.27 0.06
C ILE A 7 20.26 6.81 -0.91
N THR A 8 20.74 8.01 -0.63
CA THR A 8 21.67 8.76 -1.48
C THR A 8 23.05 8.82 -0.86
N CYS A 9 24.10 8.66 -1.67
CA CYS A 9 25.48 8.82 -1.20
C CYS A 9 25.90 10.28 -1.10
N TYR A 10 26.43 10.69 0.05
CA TYR A 10 26.95 12.04 0.27
C TYR A 10 28.15 12.40 -0.61
N HIS A 11 28.92 11.40 -1.04
CA HIS A 11 30.19 11.65 -1.73
C HIS A 11 30.07 11.63 -3.25
N CYS A 12 29.36 10.66 -3.82
CA CYS A 12 29.23 10.51 -5.28
C CYS A 12 27.83 10.86 -5.82
N GLY A 13 26.88 11.22 -4.95
CA GLY A 13 25.49 11.54 -5.34
C GLY A 13 24.68 10.36 -5.85
N HIS A 14 25.22 9.13 -5.80
CA HIS A 14 24.52 7.96 -6.31
C HIS A 14 23.34 7.58 -5.40
N VAL A 15 22.14 7.55 -5.98
CA VAL A 15 20.96 6.94 -5.37
C VAL A 15 21.09 5.43 -5.50
N GLN A 16 21.24 4.75 -4.38
CA GLN A 16 21.44 3.31 -4.37
C GLN A 16 20.13 2.55 -4.33
N TRP A 17 19.26 2.91 -3.39
CA TRP A 17 18.02 2.20 -3.12
C TRP A 17 16.92 3.18 -2.78
N GLU A 18 15.69 2.72 -2.98
CA GLU A 18 14.50 3.37 -2.50
C GLU A 18 13.89 2.47 -1.42
N VAL A 19 13.54 3.06 -0.28
CA VAL A 19 13.00 2.35 0.87
C VAL A 19 11.59 2.82 1.18
N GLU A 20 10.69 1.88 1.41
CA GLU A 20 9.37 2.14 1.98
C GLU A 20 9.26 1.42 3.32
N GLY A 21 8.92 2.15 4.38
CA GLY A 21 8.88 1.61 5.74
C GLY A 21 7.89 2.34 6.64
N GLU A 22 7.73 1.82 7.85
CA GLU A 22 6.96 2.50 8.90
C GLU A 22 7.86 3.47 9.66
N PHE A 23 7.31 4.65 9.96
CA PHE A 23 8.04 5.66 10.74
C PHE A 23 8.34 5.13 12.16
N GLY A 24 9.58 5.29 12.62
CA GLY A 24 10.04 4.85 13.95
C GLY A 24 10.74 3.49 14.00
N VAL A 25 10.89 2.81 12.85
CA VAL A 25 11.74 1.62 12.73
C VAL A 25 13.15 2.05 12.36
N GLU A 26 14.15 1.67 13.17
CA GLU A 26 15.54 1.93 12.86
C GLU A 26 15.99 1.11 11.65
N VAL A 27 16.49 1.79 10.62
CA VAL A 27 17.12 1.13 9.49
C VAL A 27 18.50 0.64 9.95
N ARG A 28 18.79 -0.65 9.76
CA ARG A 28 20.01 -1.30 10.27
C ARG A 28 21.28 -0.49 9.99
N GLN A 29 22.13 -0.41 11.02
CA GLN A 29 23.44 0.24 10.98
C GLN A 29 24.33 -0.35 9.87
N GLY A 30 25.08 0.50 9.17
CA GLY A 30 26.12 0.08 8.21
C GLY A 30 25.80 0.25 6.73
N LEU A 31 24.84 1.10 6.36
CA LEU A 31 24.61 1.47 4.96
C LEU A 31 25.80 2.30 4.44
N ARG A 32 26.58 1.71 3.53
CA ARG A 32 27.66 2.40 2.79
C ARG A 32 27.38 2.35 1.30
N CYS A 33 27.96 3.28 0.56
CA CYS A 33 27.81 3.30 -0.87
C CYS A 33 28.46 2.09 -1.55
N GLN A 34 27.71 1.32 -2.34
CA GLN A 34 28.26 0.22 -3.14
C GLN A 34 29.26 0.67 -4.22
N ARG A 35 29.27 1.97 -4.56
CA ARG A 35 30.14 2.54 -5.60
C ARG A 35 31.45 3.12 -5.04
N CYS A 36 31.37 3.91 -3.98
CA CYS A 36 32.51 4.64 -3.41
C CYS A 36 32.75 4.34 -1.94
N THR A 37 31.96 3.47 -1.32
CA THR A 37 32.05 3.07 0.10
C THR A 37 31.84 4.23 1.08
N GLY A 38 31.40 5.39 0.59
CA GLY A 38 31.12 6.60 1.34
C GLY A 38 29.85 6.52 2.18
N PRO A 39 29.64 7.50 3.07
CA PRO A 39 28.43 7.60 3.88
C PRO A 39 27.21 7.88 2.99
N VAL A 40 26.05 7.39 3.45
CA VAL A 40 24.75 7.59 2.79
C VAL A 40 23.79 8.31 3.72
N TYR A 41 22.79 8.95 3.15
CA TYR A 41 21.72 9.65 3.86
C TYR A 41 20.38 9.36 3.21
N LEU A 42 19.31 9.66 3.95
CA LEU A 42 17.95 9.58 3.44
C LEU A 42 17.57 10.91 2.79
N ASP A 43 17.17 10.85 1.53
CA ASP A 43 16.69 11.98 0.73
C ASP A 43 15.24 11.74 0.28
N ASN A 44 14.59 12.78 -0.26
CA ASN A 44 13.24 12.71 -0.84
C ASN A 44 12.22 11.98 0.08
N ILE A 45 12.18 12.35 1.35
CA ILE A 45 11.35 11.68 2.36
C ILE A 45 9.87 12.08 2.16
N GLU A 46 9.07 11.15 1.67
CA GLU A 46 7.67 11.34 1.37
C GLU A 46 6.75 10.47 2.24
N ARG A 47 5.59 11.02 2.61
CA ARG A 47 4.57 10.29 3.39
C ARG A 47 3.66 9.52 2.45
N VAL A 48 3.72 8.20 2.50
CA VAL A 48 2.87 7.32 1.68
C VAL A 48 1.50 7.19 2.35
N LYS A 49 0.47 7.75 1.70
CA LYS A 49 -0.93 7.57 2.10
C LYS A 49 -1.41 6.19 1.64
N VAL A 50 -1.40 5.22 2.54
CA VAL A 50 -2.03 3.93 2.29
C VAL A 50 -3.55 4.13 2.35
N ARG A 51 -4.24 3.97 1.21
CA ARG A 51 -5.69 3.84 1.24
C ARG A 51 -5.98 2.46 1.85
N PRO A 52 -6.70 2.37 2.99
CA PRO A 52 -7.10 1.06 3.50
C PRO A 52 -7.91 0.36 2.41
N ALA A 53 -7.69 -0.95 2.26
CA ALA A 53 -8.54 -1.75 1.39
C ALA A 53 -9.99 -1.51 1.82
N PRO A 54 -10.94 -1.35 0.86
CA PRO A 54 -12.34 -1.35 1.24
C PRO A 54 -12.60 -2.60 2.08
N PRO A 55 -13.39 -2.51 3.17
CA PRO A 55 -13.76 -3.70 3.89
C PRO A 55 -14.32 -4.70 2.88
N PRO A 56 -14.08 -6.01 3.06
CA PRO A 56 -14.72 -7.00 2.21
C PRO A 56 -16.20 -6.65 2.20
N ILE A 57 -16.75 -6.50 0.99
CA ILE A 57 -18.17 -6.23 0.82
C ILE A 57 -18.84 -7.37 1.55
N MET A 58 -19.41 -7.13 2.73
CA MET A 58 -20.23 -8.14 3.38
C MET A 58 -21.32 -8.42 2.36
N GLU A 59 -21.26 -9.59 1.73
CA GLU A 59 -22.38 -10.08 0.94
C GLU A 59 -23.60 -9.92 1.83
N PRO A 60 -24.70 -9.32 1.33
CA PRO A 60 -25.89 -9.18 2.13
C PRO A 60 -26.36 -10.58 2.52
N THR A 61 -25.99 -11.03 3.73
CA THR A 61 -26.19 -12.41 4.23
C THR A 61 -27.67 -12.73 4.44
N ARG A 62 -28.57 -11.82 4.06
CA ARG A 62 -30.00 -12.03 4.00
C ARG A 62 -30.61 -10.93 3.13
N PRO A 63 -31.62 -11.25 2.30
CA PRO A 63 -32.54 -10.24 1.80
C PRO A 63 -33.04 -9.41 2.98
N ARG A 64 -32.92 -8.07 2.91
CA ARG A 64 -33.61 -7.22 3.88
C ARG A 64 -35.10 -7.56 3.81
N ARG A 65 -35.71 -7.91 4.96
CA ARG A 65 -37.14 -8.29 5.02
C ARG A 65 -37.97 -7.23 4.30
N GLY A 66 -38.85 -7.66 3.40
CA GLY A 66 -39.79 -6.79 2.70
C GLY A 66 -39.35 -6.32 1.31
N ARG A 67 -38.16 -6.66 0.80
CA ARG A 67 -37.86 -6.43 -0.63
C ARG A 67 -38.44 -7.57 -1.47
N PRO A 68 -39.40 -7.31 -2.38
CA PRO A 68 -39.84 -8.32 -3.34
C PRO A 68 -38.66 -8.81 -4.18
N PRO A 69 -38.60 -10.10 -4.53
CA PRO A 69 -37.56 -10.61 -5.42
C PRO A 69 -37.61 -9.85 -6.75
N LYS A 70 -36.43 -9.55 -7.30
CA LYS A 70 -36.30 -8.88 -8.62
C LYS A 70 -36.73 -9.74 -9.80
N ILE A 71 -37.21 -10.96 -9.55
CA ILE A 71 -37.65 -11.89 -10.60
C ILE A 71 -39.03 -11.41 -11.07
N ARG A 72 -39.13 -10.96 -12.32
CA ARG A 72 -40.44 -10.81 -12.97
C ARG A 72 -41.03 -12.21 -13.15
N LEU A 73 -42.25 -12.42 -12.66
CA LEU A 73 -42.97 -13.70 -12.71
C LEU A 73 -43.24 -14.19 -14.14
N ASP A 74 -42.98 -13.36 -15.15
CA ASP A 74 -43.20 -13.59 -16.57
C ASP A 74 -42.32 -14.72 -17.16
N GLN A 75 -41.31 -15.22 -16.43
CA GLN A 75 -40.36 -16.23 -16.92
C GLN A 75 -40.52 -17.63 -16.32
N VAL A 76 -41.49 -17.87 -15.43
CA VAL A 76 -41.85 -19.24 -15.02
C VAL A 76 -43.09 -19.67 -15.81
N ALA A 77 -42.89 -19.89 -17.10
CA ALA A 77 -43.84 -20.64 -17.90
C ALA A 77 -43.86 -22.08 -17.35
N VAL A 78 -45.03 -22.47 -16.85
CA VAL A 78 -45.37 -23.87 -16.57
C VAL A 78 -45.33 -24.63 -17.90
N ALA A 79 -44.48 -25.64 -17.99
CA ALA A 79 -44.56 -26.74 -18.93
C ALA A 79 -44.22 -28.03 -18.19
#